data_AF-A0A3D1PA48-F1
#
_entry.id   AF-A0A3D1PA48-F1
#
_cell.length_a   1.000
_cell.length_b   1.000
_cell.length_c   1.000
_cell.angle_alpha   90.00
_cell.angle_beta   90.00
_cell.angle_gamma   90.00
#
_symmetry.space_group_name_H-M   'P 1'
#
loop_
_entity.id
_entity.type
_entity.pdbx_description
1 polymer ?
#
loop_
_entity_poly.entity_id
_entity_poly.type
_entity_poly.pdbx_seq_one_letter_code
_entity_poly.pdbx_strand_id
1 'polypeptide(L)' 'MRAKVETIIRDEAGNILNQLAPQEIDLGTQSLHDIEGAVENWKQQALPEIEASLLNQAQNQFTQEIKKPVRQL' A
#
# COMPACT_ATOMS: atom_id res chain seq x y z
N MET A 1 -11.95 -21.36 -1.63
CA MET A 1 -12.03 -20.72 -0.29
C MET A 1 -11.67 -19.26 -0.47
N ARG A 2 -12.23 -18.32 0.30
CA ARG A 2 -11.89 -16.90 0.15
C ARG A 2 -11.11 -16.38 1.34
N ALA A 3 -10.18 -15.49 1.08
CA ALA A 3 -9.42 -14.77 2.09
C ALA A 3 -9.59 -13.27 1.88
N LYS A 4 -9.55 -12.52 2.98
CA LYS A 4 -9.55 -11.06 2.98
C LYS A 4 -8.16 -10.58 3.31
N VAL A 5 -7.58 -9.75 2.46
CA VAL A 5 -6.26 -9.17 2.62
C VAL A 5 -6.42 -7.69 2.95
N GLU A 6 -5.77 -7.26 4.03
CA GLU A 6 -5.74 -5.88 4.48
C GLU A 6 -4.31 -5.35 4.36
N THR A 7 -4.15 -4.17 3.76
CA THR A 7 -2.83 -3.55 3.55
C THR A 7 -2.79 -2.21 4.27
N ILE A 8 -1.82 -2.09 5.19
CA ILE A 8 -1.57 -0.89 5.98
C ILE A 8 -0.13 -0.46 5.72
N ILE A 9 0.05 0.77 5.27
CA ILE A 9 1.36 1.40 5.06
C ILE A 9 1.67 2.24 6.30
N ARG A 10 2.85 2.04 6.89
CA ARG A 10 3.31 2.76 8.08
C ARG A 10 4.65 3.42 7.87
N ASP A 11 4.91 4.51 8.58
CA ASP A 11 6.24 5.09 8.68
C ASP A 11 7.12 4.30 9.65
N GLU A 12 8.38 4.71 9.76
CA GLU A 12 9.37 4.11 10.66
C GLU A 12 8.98 4.21 12.14
N ALA A 13 8.15 5.19 12.51
CA ALA A 13 7.64 5.35 13.87
C ALA A 13 6.37 4.51 14.13
N GLY A 14 5.86 3.81 13.12
CA GLY A 14 4.66 2.98 13.18
C GLY A 14 3.35 3.72 12.95
N ASN A 15 3.37 5.02 12.62
CA ASN A 15 2.17 5.78 12.29
C ASN A 15 1.61 5.31 10.95
N ILE A 16 0.28 5.26 10.83
CA ILE A 16 -0.38 4.87 9.59
C ILE A 16 -0.25 6.02 8.58
N LEU A 17 0.37 5.72 7.46
CA LEU A 17 0.48 6.63 6.32
C LEU A 17 -0.71 6.47 5.38
N ASN A 18 -1.12 5.22 5.14
CA ASN A 18 -2.31 4.90 4.37
C ASN A 18 -2.83 3.50 4.74
N GLN A 19 -4.11 3.26 4.48
CA GLN A 19 -4.75 1.96 4.57
C GLN A 19 -5.57 1.75 3.31
N LEU A 20 -5.21 0.73 2.54
CA LEU A 20 -5.93 0.39 1.32
C LEU A 20 -7.24 -0.32 1.66
N ALA A 21 -8.20 -0.22 0.75
CA ALA A 21 -9.45 -0.96 0.89
C ALA A 21 -9.15 -2.47 0.97
N PRO A 22 -9.77 -3.22 1.89
CA PRO A 22 -9.56 -4.64 1.94
C PRO A 22 -9.95 -5.34 0.64
N GLN A 23 -9.13 -6.26 0.19
CA GLN A 23 -9.36 -7.02 -1.04
C GLN A 23 -9.68 -8.48 -0.71
N GLU A 24 -10.69 -9.01 -1.39
CA GLU A 24 -11.03 -10.43 -1.31
C GLU A 24 -10.30 -11.19 -2.41
N ILE A 25 -9.63 -12.28 -2.03
CA ILE A 25 -8.91 -13.16 -2.97
C ILE A 25 -9.50 -14.57 -2.89
N ASP A 26 -9.65 -15.21 -4.05
CA ASP A 26 -10.11 -16.60 -4.13
C ASP A 26 -8.90 -17.55 -4.15
N LEU A 27 -8.81 -18.39 -3.13
CA LEU A 27 -7.76 -19.39 -2.95
C LEU A 27 -8.09 -20.73 -3.64
N GLY A 28 -9.17 -20.80 -4.41
CA GLY A 28 -9.55 -21.98 -5.18
C GLY A 28 -9.70 -23.22 -4.30
N THR A 29 -9.00 -24.29 -4.69
CA THR A 29 -9.00 -25.59 -3.99
C THR A 29 -8.07 -25.65 -2.79
N GLN A 30 -7.33 -24.56 -2.50
CA GLN A 30 -6.26 -24.52 -1.50
C GLN A 30 -5.08 -25.44 -1.82
N SER A 31 -4.91 -25.83 -3.09
CA SER A 31 -3.66 -26.40 -3.55
C SER A 31 -2.56 -25.33 -3.53
N LEU A 32 -1.29 -25.75 -3.47
CA LEU A 32 -0.15 -24.83 -3.52
C LEU A 32 -0.24 -23.90 -4.75
N HIS A 33 -0.53 -24.49 -5.92
CA HIS A 33 -0.65 -23.76 -7.18
C HIS A 33 -1.75 -22.69 -7.15
N ASP A 34 -2.94 -23.03 -6.62
CA ASP A 34 -4.04 -22.07 -6.55
C ASP A 34 -3.72 -20.92 -5.59
N ILE A 35 -3.08 -21.22 -4.45
CA ILE A 35 -2.68 -20.21 -3.46
C ILE A 35 -1.63 -19.26 -4.07
N GLU A 36 -0.60 -19.81 -4.70
CA GLU A 36 0.45 -19.01 -5.35
C GLU A 36 -0.13 -18.11 -6.45
N GLY A 37 -1.00 -18.65 -7.29
CA GLY A 37 -1.68 -17.89 -8.34
C GLY A 37 -2.57 -16.78 -7.78
N ALA A 38 -3.35 -17.06 -6.74
CA ALA A 38 -4.22 -16.09 -6.09
C ALA A 38 -3.41 -14.92 -5.48
N VAL A 39 -2.30 -15.24 -4.80
CA VAL A 39 -1.42 -14.24 -4.21
C VAL A 39 -0.68 -13.43 -5.28
N GLU A 40 -0.24 -14.06 -6.38
CA GLU A 40 0.39 -13.36 -7.49
C GLU A 40 -0.56 -12.37 -8.16
N ASN A 41 -1.79 -12.79 -8.46
CA ASN A 41 -2.82 -11.92 -9.02
C ASN A 41 -3.13 -10.74 -8.10
N TRP A 42 -3.21 -10.98 -6.80
CA TRP A 42 -3.38 -9.92 -5.81
C TRP A 42 -2.21 -8.93 -5.82
N LYS A 43 -0.96 -9.40 -5.81
CA LYS A 43 0.23 -8.53 -5.88
C LYS A 43 0.21 -7.64 -7.12
N GLN A 44 -0.14 -8.18 -8.29
CA GLN A 44 -0.20 -7.41 -9.53
C GLN A 44 -1.21 -6.26 -9.48
N GLN A 45 -2.27 -6.40 -8.68
CA GLN A 45 -3.27 -5.35 -8.47
C GLN A 45 -2.89 -4.39 -7.34
N ALA A 46 -2.38 -4.92 -6.22
CA ALA A 46 -2.09 -4.13 -5.03
C ALA A 46 -0.81 -3.30 -5.14
N LEU A 47 0.25 -3.82 -5.78
CA LEU A 47 1.55 -3.13 -5.86
C LEU A 47 1.47 -1.76 -6.54
N PRO A 48 0.77 -1.58 -7.68
CA PRO A 48 0.60 -0.25 -8.28
C PRO A 48 -0.11 0.76 -7.36
N GLU A 49 -1.09 0.31 -6.58
CA GLU A 49 -1.83 1.17 -5.65
C GLU A 49 -0.93 1.57 -4.45
N ILE A 50 -0.15 0.62 -3.94
CA ILE A 50 0.86 0.87 -2.89
C ILE A 50 1.89 1.89 -3.39
N GLU A 51 2.43 1.70 -4.59
CA GLU A 51 3.40 2.60 -5.20
C GLU A 51 2.83 4.02 -5.36
N ALA A 52 1.64 4.14 -5.95
CA ALA A 52 0.97 5.43 -6.12
C ALA A 52 0.74 6.14 -4.77
N SER A 53 0.35 5.40 -3.73
CA SER A 53 0.19 5.93 -2.37
C SER A 53 1.51 6.51 -1.83
N LEU A 54 2.60 5.75 -1.93
CA LEU A 54 3.91 6.17 -1.43
C LEU A 54 4.46 7.38 -2.20
N LEU A 55 4.34 7.37 -3.53
CA LEU A 55 4.77 8.48 -4.38
C LEU A 55 3.98 9.75 -4.11
N ASN A 56 2.66 9.65 -3.92
CA ASN A 56 1.83 10.82 -3.57
C ASN A 56 2.23 11.40 -2.22
N GLN A 57 2.53 10.54 -1.24
CA GLN A 57 2.99 11.00 0.06
C GLN A 57 4.34 11.72 -0.02
N ALA A 58 5.32 11.14 -0.73
CA ALA A 58 6.63 11.77 -0.91
C ALA A 58 6.51 13.14 -1.60
N GLN A 59 5.68 13.25 -2.64
CA GLN A 59 5.41 14.52 -3.32
C GLN A 59 4.74 15.55 -2.41
N ASN A 60 3.75 15.13 -1.62
CA ASN A 60 3.09 16.01 -0.65
C ASN A 60 4.07 16.53 0.40
N GLN A 61 4.92 15.65 0.94
CA GLN A 61 5.94 16.04 1.90
C GLN A 61 6.93 17.04 1.31
N PHE A 62 7.46 16.76 0.12
CA PHE A 62 8.36 17.67 -0.60
C PHE A 62 7.73 19.05 -0.83
N THR A 63 6.46 19.08 -1.25
CA THR A 63 5.72 20.33 -1.46
C THR A 63 5.56 21.13 -0.17
N GLN A 64 5.29 20.46 0.96
CA GLN A 64 5.16 21.11 2.27
C GLN A 64 6.49 21.66 2.76
N GLU A 65 7.60 20.97 2.50
CA GLU A 65 8.94 21.43 2.87
C GLU A 65 9.35 22.67 2.09
N ILE A 66 9.06 22.74 0.79
CA ILE A 66 9.32 23.93 -0.05
C ILE A 66 8.44 25.12 0.36
N LYS A 67 7.20 24.87 0.76
CA LYS A 67 6.27 25.93 1.19
C LYS A 67 6.58 26.50 2.57
N LYS A 68 7.49 25.91 3.35
CA LYS A 68 7.92 26.49 4.62
C LYS A 68 8.76 27.74 4.32
N PRO A 69 8.32 28.95 4.72
CA PRO A 69 9.15 30.12 4.56
C PRO A 69 10.43 29.93 5.36
N VAL A 70 11.57 30.28 4.76
CA VAL A 70 12.84 30.43 5.48
C VAL A 70 12.55 31.38 6.64
N ARG A 71 12.54 30.85 7.87
CA ARG A 71 12.49 31.68 9.08
C ARG A 71 13.75 32.53 9.01
N GLN A 72 13.60 33.80 8.62
CA GLN A 72 14.64 34.80 8.78
C GLN A 72 14.83 34.95 10.29
N LEU A 73 15.96 34.45 10.78
CA LEU A 73 16.50 34.75 12.09
C LEU A 73 17.27 36.07 12.00
#